data_AF-A0A2J6JAU6-F1
#
_entry.id   AF-A0A2J6JAU6-F1
#
_cell.length_a   1.000
_cell.length_b   1.000
_cell.length_c   1.000
_cell.angle_alpha   90.00
_cell.angle_beta   90.00
_cell.angle_gamma   90.00
#
_symmetry.space_group_name_H-M   'P 1'
#
loop_
_entity.id
_entity.type
_entity.pdbx_description
1 polymer ?
#
loop_
_entity_poly.entity_id
_entity_poly.type
_entity_poly.pdbx_seq_one_letter_code
_entity_poly.pdbx_strand_id
1 'polypeptide(L)'
;MGCGNSLLFALLVLVWGIPVSSFAAGKGGASVDDWPQFLLGIAGGVTAHELGHVVVAGAHNYRLDHDGLSIVYHPDFRSRSERLRVASAGFQGQWLAAEIAFASGDRPGSFATGVICGHLATSLAYLVVLKNHPLGDTVSMAMASDLSVDQVASLAALPALLDLWRLAADAPPAWVPRLSLGLKGAGLAAVWSF
;
A
#
# COMPACT_ATOMS: atom_id res chain seq x y z
N MET A 1 22.21 1.05 16.49
CA MET A 1 22.68 0.63 15.14
C MET A 1 22.13 -0.77 14.89
N GLY A 2 21.32 -0.93 13.83
CA GLY A 2 20.81 -2.24 13.40
C GLY A 2 19.28 -2.36 13.35
N CYS A 3 18.61 -1.58 12.49
CA CYS A 3 17.21 -1.86 12.10
C CYS A 3 17.00 -1.63 10.58
N GLY A 4 18.05 -1.82 9.78
CA GLY A 4 18.06 -1.48 8.35
C GLY A 4 17.59 -2.59 7.40
N ASN A 5 17.11 -3.74 7.90
CA ASN A 5 16.78 -4.88 7.05
C ASN A 5 15.30 -5.30 7.12
N SER A 6 14.48 -4.72 7.98
CA SER A 6 13.17 -5.30 8.32
C SER A 6 12.13 -5.18 7.20
N LEU A 7 12.12 -4.07 6.44
CA LEU A 7 11.13 -3.83 5.38
C LEU A 7 11.47 -4.60 4.11
N LEU A 8 12.74 -4.58 3.68
CA LEU A 8 13.21 -5.34 2.52
C LEU A 8 13.14 -6.84 2.80
N PHE A 9 13.48 -7.29 4.02
CA PHE A 9 13.35 -8.68 4.42
C PHE A 9 11.88 -9.10 4.59
N ALA A 10 11.00 -8.24 5.11
CA ALA A 10 9.56 -8.51 5.13
C ALA A 10 8.95 -8.53 3.73
N LEU A 11 9.31 -7.60 2.84
CA LEU A 11 8.91 -7.61 1.43
C LEU A 11 9.44 -8.86 0.74
N LEU A 12 10.69 -9.27 0.97
CA LEU A 12 11.25 -10.50 0.43
C LEU A 12 10.51 -11.74 0.98
N VAL A 13 10.25 -11.82 2.29
CA VAL A 13 9.53 -12.95 2.89
C VAL A 13 8.07 -13.01 2.41
N LEU A 14 7.40 -11.87 2.19
CA LEU A 14 6.01 -11.79 1.74
C LEU A 14 5.85 -11.98 0.22
N VAL A 15 6.79 -11.49 -0.58
CA VAL A 15 6.89 -11.79 -2.03
C VAL A 15 7.15 -13.28 -2.26
N TRP A 16 7.83 -13.97 -1.33
CA TRP A 16 8.01 -15.42 -1.39
C TRP A 16 6.85 -16.23 -0.77
N GLY A 17 6.05 -15.64 0.13
CA GLY A 17 4.93 -16.30 0.82
C GLY A 17 3.58 -16.21 0.11
N ILE A 18 3.38 -15.19 -0.73
CA ILE A 18 2.29 -15.19 -1.70
C ILE A 18 2.70 -16.20 -2.79
N PRO A 19 1.81 -17.07 -3.31
CA PRO A 19 2.13 -17.91 -4.46
C PRO A 19 2.19 -17.02 -5.71
N VAL A 20 3.19 -16.15 -5.78
CA VAL A 20 3.45 -15.20 -6.86
C VAL A 20 3.70 -15.96 -8.16
N SER A 21 4.25 -17.17 -8.08
CA SER A 21 4.33 -18.11 -9.19
C SER A 21 2.96 -18.53 -9.73
N SER A 22 1.92 -18.64 -8.90
CA SER A 22 0.55 -18.94 -9.36
C SER A 22 -0.13 -17.73 -10.00
N PHE A 23 0.23 -16.49 -9.61
CA PHE A 23 -0.27 -15.27 -10.24
C PHE A 23 0.48 -14.93 -11.54
N ALA A 24 1.80 -15.16 -11.56
CA ALA A 24 2.65 -15.00 -12.74
C ALA A 24 2.38 -16.10 -13.78
N ALA A 25 2.38 -17.38 -13.40
CA ALA A 25 2.24 -18.48 -14.34
C ALA A 25 0.79 -18.93 -14.61
N GLY A 26 -0.18 -18.49 -13.79
CA GLY A 26 -1.53 -19.07 -13.82
C GLY A 26 -2.47 -18.42 -14.81
N LYS A 27 -2.70 -17.10 -14.73
CA LYS A 27 -3.85 -16.47 -15.41
C LYS A 27 -3.70 -14.97 -15.75
N GLY A 28 -2.54 -14.38 -15.48
CA GLY A 28 -2.24 -12.96 -15.69
C GLY A 28 -1.13 -12.72 -16.72
N GLY A 29 -1.16 -13.42 -17.85
CA GLY A 29 -0.37 -13.08 -19.04
C GLY A 29 1.16 -13.08 -18.95
N ALA A 30 1.77 -13.27 -17.77
CA ALA A 30 3.22 -13.24 -17.63
C ALA A 30 3.81 -14.56 -18.12
N SER A 31 4.36 -14.53 -19.33
CA SER A 31 5.37 -15.52 -19.75
C SER A 31 6.52 -15.49 -18.74
N VAL A 32 7.32 -16.55 -18.66
CA VAL A 32 8.60 -16.53 -17.91
C VAL A 32 9.50 -15.37 -18.41
N ASP A 33 9.27 -14.87 -19.63
CA ASP A 33 9.95 -13.72 -20.21
C ASP A 33 9.50 -12.36 -19.63
N ASP A 34 8.36 -12.29 -18.94
CA ASP A 34 7.76 -11.04 -18.44
C ASP A 34 8.04 -10.75 -16.95
N TRP A 35 8.81 -11.62 -16.29
CA TRP A 35 9.24 -11.43 -14.90
C TRP A 35 9.89 -10.07 -14.60
N PRO A 36 10.75 -9.51 -15.48
CA PRO A 36 11.32 -8.18 -15.25
C PRO A 36 10.25 -7.09 -15.15
N GLN A 37 9.22 -7.14 -16.01
CA GLN A 37 8.13 -6.16 -15.97
C GLN A 37 7.27 -6.34 -14.73
N PHE A 38 7.01 -7.58 -14.34
CA PHE A 38 6.28 -7.89 -13.11
C PHE A 38 7.01 -7.38 -11.86
N LEU A 39 8.31 -7.64 -11.75
CA LEU A 39 9.13 -7.14 -10.63
C LEU A 39 9.24 -5.61 -10.63
N LEU A 40 9.38 -5.00 -11.81
CA LEU A 40 9.34 -3.55 -11.94
C LEU A 40 7.97 -2.99 -11.54
N GLY A 41 6.89 -3.71 -11.83
CA GLY A 41 5.55 -3.39 -11.34
C GLY A 41 5.45 -3.42 -9.82
N ILE A 42 5.97 -4.47 -9.16
CA ILE A 42 6.03 -4.55 -7.69
C ILE A 42 6.77 -3.33 -7.12
N ALA A 43 7.96 -3.05 -7.65
CA ALA A 43 8.74 -1.89 -7.25
C ALA A 43 7.98 -0.59 -7.47
N GLY A 44 7.23 -0.47 -8.57
CA GLY A 44 6.34 0.65 -8.86
C GLY A 44 5.20 0.80 -7.84
N GLY A 45 4.57 -0.29 -7.43
CA GLY A 45 3.53 -0.28 -6.39
C GLY A 45 4.05 0.17 -5.02
N VAL A 46 5.24 -0.32 -4.62
CA VAL A 46 5.92 0.14 -3.40
C VAL A 46 6.37 1.60 -3.52
N THR A 47 6.91 1.99 -4.68
CA THR A 47 7.30 3.39 -4.92
C THR A 47 6.11 4.32 -4.84
N ALA A 48 4.92 3.91 -5.31
CA ALA A 48 3.70 4.71 -5.18
C ALA A 48 3.30 4.94 -3.71
N HIS A 49 3.60 4.01 -2.81
CA HIS A 49 3.44 4.21 -1.37
C HIS A 49 4.35 5.34 -0.88
N GLU A 50 5.65 5.23 -1.08
CA GLU A 50 6.60 6.26 -0.61
C GLU A 50 6.35 7.63 -1.26
N LEU A 51 5.97 7.64 -2.54
CA LEU A 51 5.68 8.86 -3.27
C LEU A 51 4.45 9.59 -2.73
N GLY A 52 3.45 8.85 -2.20
CA GLY A 52 2.30 9.44 -1.52
C GLY A 52 2.74 10.34 -0.37
N HIS A 53 3.63 9.84 0.49
CA HIS A 53 4.21 10.60 1.60
C HIS A 53 4.97 11.84 1.12
N VAL A 54 5.85 11.68 0.12
CA VAL A 54 6.63 12.79 -0.45
C VAL A 54 5.73 13.89 -1.02
N VAL A 55 4.69 13.52 -1.77
CA VAL A 55 3.77 14.49 -2.39
C VAL A 55 2.99 15.26 -1.33
N VAL A 56 2.41 14.57 -0.35
CA VAL A 56 1.62 15.24 0.70
C VAL A 56 2.51 16.14 1.55
N ALA A 57 3.71 15.69 1.92
CA ALA A 57 4.62 16.54 2.66
C ALA A 57 5.14 17.74 1.88
N GLY A 58 5.51 17.54 0.62
CA GLY A 58 5.95 18.64 -0.24
C GLY A 58 4.86 19.69 -0.45
N ALA A 59 3.62 19.26 -0.70
CA ALA A 59 2.48 20.15 -0.92
C ALA A 59 2.15 21.03 0.29
N HIS A 60 2.46 20.57 1.49
CA HIS A 60 2.13 21.24 2.74
C HIS A 60 3.35 21.75 3.52
N ASN A 61 4.55 21.68 2.93
CA ASN A 61 5.82 22.04 3.55
C ASN A 61 6.06 21.34 4.90
N TYR A 62 5.66 20.07 5.02
CA TYR A 62 5.97 19.26 6.20
C TYR A 62 7.43 18.79 6.15
N ARG A 63 8.09 18.75 7.31
CA ARG A 63 9.43 18.17 7.43
C ARG A 63 9.31 16.65 7.50
N LEU A 64 9.83 15.97 6.49
CA LEU A 64 10.05 14.53 6.53
C LEU A 64 11.54 14.28 6.69
N ASP A 65 11.91 13.39 7.60
CA ASP A 65 13.19 12.72 7.52
C ASP A 65 13.00 11.31 6.94
N HIS A 66 14.08 10.75 6.42
CA HIS A 66 14.12 9.38 5.95
C HIS A 66 15.19 8.62 6.74
N ASP A 67 14.85 7.46 7.31
CA ASP A 67 15.85 6.56 7.92
C ASP A 67 16.55 5.66 6.89
N GLY A 68 16.30 5.90 5.60
CA GLY A 68 16.79 5.13 4.46
C GLY A 68 15.77 4.15 3.89
N LEU A 69 14.72 3.78 4.64
CA LEU A 69 13.71 2.80 4.22
C LEU A 69 12.25 3.18 4.54
N SER A 70 12.03 4.11 5.46
CA SER A 70 10.70 4.65 5.79
C SER A 70 10.78 6.14 6.11
N ILE A 71 9.65 6.83 5.95
CA ILE A 71 9.46 8.21 6.41
C ILE A 71 9.50 8.21 7.95
N VAL A 72 10.43 8.96 8.54
CA VAL A 72 10.44 9.22 9.98
C VAL A 72 9.60 10.45 10.27
N TYR A 73 8.49 10.20 10.97
CA TYR A 73 7.60 11.22 11.49
C TYR A 73 8.26 11.95 12.66
N HIS A 74 8.60 13.22 12.48
CA HIS A 74 9.10 14.04 13.59
C HIS A 74 7.98 14.33 14.61
N PRO A 75 8.32 14.48 15.90
CA PRO A 75 7.34 14.79 16.94
C PRO A 75 6.69 16.18 16.79
N ASP A 76 7.08 16.99 15.81
CA ASP A 76 6.74 18.40 15.64
C ASP A 76 5.55 18.68 14.70
N PHE A 77 4.70 17.69 14.40
CA PHE A 77 3.40 17.95 13.75
C PHE A 77 2.63 19.04 14.51
N ARG A 78 2.11 20.03 13.78
CA ARG A 78 1.38 21.15 14.38
C ARG A 78 -0.03 20.75 14.79
N SER A 79 -0.55 19.65 14.25
CA SER A 79 -1.87 19.12 14.60
C SER A 79 -2.01 17.61 14.34
N ARG A 80 -3.08 17.02 14.91
CA ARG A 80 -3.48 15.63 14.64
C ARG A 80 -3.83 15.42 13.15
N SER A 81 -4.51 16.38 12.51
CA SER A 81 -4.91 16.25 11.10
C SER A 81 -3.70 16.26 10.16
N GLU A 82 -2.69 17.08 10.42
CA GLU A 82 -1.42 17.03 9.68
C GLU A 82 -0.77 15.65 9.79
N ARG A 83 -0.62 15.14 11.03
CA ARG A 83 -0.06 13.79 11.25
C ARG A 83 -0.85 12.73 10.50
N LEU A 84 -2.18 12.77 10.57
CA LEU A 84 -3.03 11.77 9.91
C LEU A 84 -2.89 11.82 8.39
N ARG A 85 -2.82 13.02 7.80
CA ARG A 85 -2.68 13.20 6.34
C ARG A 85 -1.35 12.67 5.83
N VAL A 86 -0.24 12.98 6.51
CA VAL A 86 1.06 12.42 6.13
C VAL A 86 1.06 10.92 6.37
N ALA A 87 0.70 10.46 7.57
CA ALA A 87 0.79 9.05 7.94
C ALA A 87 -0.06 8.12 7.06
N SER A 88 -1.15 8.61 6.49
CA SER A 88 -2.00 7.83 5.59
C SER A 88 -1.68 8.00 4.10
N ALA A 89 -0.79 8.93 3.74
CA ALA A 89 -0.53 9.29 2.35
C ALA A 89 0.04 8.13 1.55
N GLY A 90 0.89 7.30 2.16
CA GLY A 90 1.42 6.11 1.50
C GLY A 90 0.36 5.09 1.11
N PHE A 91 -0.61 4.82 1.99
CA PHE A 91 -1.77 3.98 1.65
C PHE A 91 -2.57 4.57 0.48
N GLN A 92 -2.79 5.89 0.46
CA GLN A 92 -3.52 6.55 -0.62
C GLN A 92 -2.78 6.45 -1.96
N GLY A 93 -1.46 6.63 -1.95
CA GLY A 93 -0.61 6.51 -3.14
C GLY A 93 -0.65 5.10 -3.76
N GLN A 94 -0.45 4.06 -2.95
CA GLN A 94 -0.56 2.68 -3.44
C GLN A 94 -1.98 2.31 -3.89
N TRP A 95 -3.03 2.85 -3.25
CA TRP A 95 -4.42 2.61 -3.65
C TRP A 95 -4.71 3.20 -5.02
N LEU A 96 -4.26 4.43 -5.28
CA LEU A 96 -4.39 5.08 -6.57
C LEU A 96 -3.64 4.30 -7.65
N ALA A 97 -2.40 3.88 -7.38
CA ALA A 97 -1.62 3.08 -8.31
C ALA A 97 -2.30 1.74 -8.65
N ALA A 98 -2.87 1.06 -7.65
CA ALA A 98 -3.62 -0.17 -7.85
C ALA A 98 -4.86 0.04 -8.73
N GLU A 99 -5.64 1.12 -8.51
CA GLU A 99 -6.81 1.40 -9.36
C GLU A 99 -6.43 1.75 -10.80
N ILE A 100 -5.34 2.51 -11.00
CA ILE A 100 -4.80 2.76 -12.36
C ILE A 100 -4.38 1.45 -13.02
N ALA A 101 -3.74 0.54 -12.28
CA ALA A 101 -3.35 -0.76 -12.79
C ALA A 101 -4.57 -1.63 -13.17
N PHE A 102 -5.62 -1.65 -12.34
CA PHE A 102 -6.87 -2.34 -12.68
C PHE A 102 -7.60 -1.69 -13.86
N ALA A 103 -7.46 -0.38 -14.09
CA ALA A 103 -8.06 0.30 -15.24
C ALA A 103 -7.41 -0.07 -16.59
N SER A 104 -6.27 -0.77 -16.59
CA SER A 104 -5.62 -1.25 -17.82
C SER A 104 -6.38 -2.36 -18.56
N GLY A 105 -7.36 -2.98 -17.91
CA GLY A 105 -8.26 -3.97 -18.51
C GLY A 105 -8.62 -5.12 -17.55
N ASP A 106 -9.55 -5.97 -17.98
CA ASP A 106 -10.03 -7.12 -17.19
C ASP A 106 -8.92 -8.12 -16.84
N ARG A 107 -7.85 -8.15 -17.63
CA ARG A 107 -6.63 -8.92 -17.39
C ARG A 107 -5.43 -7.98 -17.45
N PRO A 108 -4.95 -7.46 -16.31
CA PRO A 108 -3.78 -6.58 -16.30
C PRO A 108 -2.56 -7.32 -16.85
N GLY A 109 -1.77 -6.61 -17.67
CA GLY A 109 -0.46 -7.10 -18.11
C GLY A 109 0.53 -7.22 -16.95
N SER A 110 1.68 -7.83 -17.19
CA SER A 110 2.67 -8.19 -16.16
C SER A 110 3.08 -7.02 -15.25
N PHE A 111 3.33 -5.84 -15.82
CA PHE A 111 3.64 -4.64 -15.02
C PHE A 111 2.48 -4.22 -14.11
N ALA A 112 1.25 -4.14 -14.63
CA ALA A 112 0.07 -3.74 -13.86
C ALA A 112 -0.25 -4.76 -12.76
N THR A 113 -0.15 -6.06 -13.06
CA THR A 113 -0.23 -7.14 -12.08
C THR A 113 0.82 -6.98 -10.98
N GLY A 114 2.06 -6.64 -11.35
CA GLY A 114 3.12 -6.32 -10.41
C GLY A 114 2.77 -5.16 -9.48
N VAL A 115 2.23 -4.06 -10.01
CA VAL A 115 1.80 -2.89 -9.21
C VAL A 115 0.73 -3.29 -8.18
N ILE A 116 -0.26 -4.08 -8.60
CA ILE A 116 -1.30 -4.61 -7.70
C ILE A 116 -0.66 -5.50 -6.63
N CYS A 117 0.24 -6.41 -7.01
CA CYS A 117 0.96 -7.25 -6.05
C CYS A 117 1.82 -6.43 -5.07
N GLY A 118 2.43 -5.33 -5.51
CA GLY A 118 3.13 -4.39 -4.64
C GLY A 118 2.21 -3.78 -3.58
N HIS A 119 1.02 -3.30 -3.99
CA HIS A 119 -0.01 -2.83 -3.05
C HIS A 119 -0.39 -3.92 -2.03
N LEU A 120 -0.66 -5.14 -2.49
CA LEU A 120 -1.03 -6.26 -1.62
C LEU A 120 0.10 -6.62 -0.63
N ALA A 121 1.34 -6.66 -1.11
CA ALA A 121 2.52 -6.95 -0.30
C ALA A 121 2.74 -5.90 0.79
N THR A 122 2.64 -4.62 0.46
CA THR A 122 2.76 -3.53 1.43
C THR A 122 1.64 -3.57 2.47
N SER A 123 0.39 -3.77 2.05
CA SER A 123 -0.74 -3.92 2.98
C SER A 123 -0.57 -5.12 3.91
N LEU A 124 -0.06 -6.25 3.40
CA LEU A 124 0.24 -7.42 4.22
C LEU A 124 1.41 -7.17 5.19
N ALA A 125 2.44 -6.44 4.76
CA ALA A 125 3.55 -6.04 5.63
C ALA A 125 3.03 -5.21 6.83
N TYR A 126 2.11 -4.28 6.60
CA TYR A 126 1.46 -3.49 7.66
C TYR A 126 0.48 -4.27 8.54
N LEU A 127 0.02 -5.45 8.12
CA LEU A 127 -0.76 -6.34 8.98
C LEU A 127 0.13 -7.20 9.89
N VAL A 128 1.28 -7.65 9.39
CA VAL A 128 2.04 -8.75 10.02
C VAL A 128 3.32 -8.27 10.69
N VAL A 129 4.07 -7.37 10.03
CA VAL A 129 5.44 -6.99 10.47
C VAL A 129 5.51 -5.54 10.92
N LEU A 130 4.97 -4.63 10.12
CA LEU A 130 5.11 -3.18 10.31
C LEU A 130 4.01 -2.56 11.16
N LYS A 131 2.97 -3.35 11.48
CA LYS A 131 1.78 -2.92 12.23
C LYS A 131 2.12 -2.07 13.46
N ASN A 132 3.09 -2.51 14.25
CA ASN A 132 3.47 -1.88 15.51
C ASN A 132 4.81 -1.13 15.43
N HIS A 133 5.30 -0.81 14.23
CA HIS A 133 6.55 -0.07 14.10
C HIS A 133 6.38 1.32 14.74
N PRO A 134 7.20 1.72 15.74
CA PRO A 134 6.96 2.96 16.50
C PRO A 134 6.96 4.24 15.66
N LEU A 135 7.64 4.21 14.53
CA LEU A 135 7.72 5.30 13.56
C LEU A 135 6.96 4.97 12.26
N GLY A 136 6.13 3.92 12.26
CA GLY A 136 5.38 3.48 11.08
C GLY A 136 4.05 4.21 10.90
N ASP A 137 3.50 4.10 9.69
CA ASP A 137 2.25 4.74 9.27
C ASP A 137 1.07 4.37 10.18
N THR A 138 0.92 3.10 10.52
CA THR A 138 -0.19 2.58 11.34
C THR A 138 -0.18 3.15 12.76
N VAL A 139 0.98 3.21 13.39
CA VAL A 139 1.14 3.81 14.73
C VAL A 139 0.90 5.32 14.66
N SER A 140 1.46 6.00 13.66
CA SER A 140 1.29 7.44 13.49
C SER A 140 -0.17 7.83 13.23
N MET A 141 -0.89 7.06 12.40
CA MET A 141 -2.33 7.20 12.17
C MET A 141 -3.13 6.92 13.46
N ALA A 142 -2.78 5.91 14.24
CA ALA A 142 -3.43 5.60 15.52
C ALA A 142 -3.14 6.66 16.61
N MET A 143 -2.01 7.35 16.57
CA MET A 143 -1.76 8.49 17.46
C MET A 143 -2.54 9.75 17.03
N ALA A 144 -2.86 9.87 15.75
CA ALA A 144 -3.58 11.00 15.19
C ALA A 144 -5.10 10.83 15.23
N SER A 145 -5.57 9.59 15.18
CA SER A 145 -6.98 9.21 15.28
C SER A 145 -7.29 8.65 16.67
N ASP A 146 -8.54 8.64 17.10
CA ASP A 146 -8.94 7.96 18.34
C ASP A 146 -9.12 6.43 18.12
N LEU A 147 -8.39 5.85 17.16
CA LEU A 147 -8.43 4.43 16.80
C LEU A 147 -7.21 3.69 17.35
N SER A 148 -7.38 2.41 17.66
CA SER A 148 -6.25 1.53 17.96
C SER A 148 -5.43 1.21 16.70
N VAL A 149 -4.16 0.87 16.89
CA VAL A 149 -3.29 0.40 15.79
C VAL A 149 -3.91 -0.77 15.03
N ASP A 150 -4.61 -1.67 15.74
CA ASP A 150 -5.33 -2.81 15.17
C ASP A 150 -6.48 -2.39 14.26
N GLN A 151 -7.26 -1.39 14.69
CA GLN A 151 -8.34 -0.83 13.89
C GLN A 151 -7.78 -0.17 12.63
N VAL A 152 -6.72 0.64 12.76
CA VAL A 152 -6.05 1.30 11.62
C VAL A 152 -5.55 0.28 10.61
N ALA A 153 -4.78 -0.72 11.06
CA ALA A 153 -4.23 -1.75 10.19
C ALA A 153 -5.33 -2.56 9.49
N SER A 154 -6.42 -2.87 10.20
CA SER A 154 -7.57 -3.57 9.62
C SER A 154 -8.26 -2.74 8.54
N LEU A 155 -8.51 -1.45 8.79
CA LEU A 155 -9.13 -0.55 7.82
C LEU A 155 -8.25 -0.39 6.58
N ALA A 156 -6.93 -0.29 6.75
CA ALA A 156 -5.98 -0.19 5.65
C ALA A 156 -5.89 -1.49 4.80
N ALA A 157 -6.19 -2.64 5.40
CA ALA A 157 -6.14 -3.94 4.73
C ALA A 157 -7.44 -4.30 3.97
N LEU A 158 -8.59 -3.75 4.35
CA LEU A 158 -9.87 -4.09 3.70
C LEU A 158 -9.85 -3.87 2.18
N PRO A 159 -9.35 -2.75 1.63
CA PRO A 159 -9.23 -2.60 0.18
C PRO A 159 -8.31 -3.64 -0.45
N ALA A 160 -7.21 -4.00 0.22
CA ALA A 160 -6.27 -5.00 -0.29
C ALA A 160 -6.90 -6.40 -0.37
N LEU A 161 -7.77 -6.78 0.58
CA LEU A 161 -8.50 -8.05 0.51
C LEU A 161 -9.46 -8.09 -0.69
N LEU A 162 -10.16 -6.99 -0.97
CA LEU A 162 -11.04 -6.89 -2.13
C LEU A 162 -10.24 -6.89 -3.44
N ASP A 163 -9.09 -6.24 -3.47
CA ASP A 163 -8.19 -6.21 -4.63
C ASP A 163 -7.51 -7.55 -4.89
N LEU A 164 -7.19 -8.31 -3.84
CA LEU A 164 -6.75 -9.70 -3.96
C LEU A 164 -7.84 -10.54 -4.62
N TRP A 165 -9.11 -10.36 -4.22
CA TRP A 165 -10.22 -11.05 -4.85
C TRP A 165 -10.39 -10.63 -6.32
N ARG A 166 -10.31 -9.33 -6.62
CA ARG A 166 -10.34 -8.82 -8.00
C ARG A 166 -9.26 -9.45 -8.87
N LEU A 167 -8.05 -9.60 -8.33
CA LEU A 167 -6.91 -10.17 -9.04
C LEU A 167 -7.03 -11.70 -9.22
N ALA A 168 -7.59 -12.41 -8.24
CA ALA A 168 -7.66 -13.87 -8.25
C ALA A 168 -8.88 -14.43 -8.99
N ALA A 169 -9.97 -13.67 -9.12
CA ALA A 169 -11.19 -14.12 -9.78
C ALA A 169 -11.13 -13.95 -11.30
N ASP A 170 -11.58 -14.96 -12.05
CA ASP A 170 -11.71 -14.85 -13.52
C ASP A 170 -12.72 -13.75 -13.94
N ALA A 171 -13.75 -13.55 -13.11
CA ALA A 171 -14.74 -12.49 -13.25
C ALA A 171 -15.28 -12.13 -11.85
N PRO A 172 -14.66 -11.17 -11.13
CA PRO A 172 -15.17 -10.76 -9.83
C PRO A 172 -16.58 -10.16 -9.98
N PRO A 173 -17.50 -10.40 -9.02
CA PRO A 173 -18.79 -9.74 -9.04
C PRO A 173 -18.64 -8.22 -9.15
N ALA A 174 -19.48 -7.57 -9.94
CA ALA A 174 -19.34 -6.14 -10.26
C ALA A 174 -19.42 -5.20 -9.03
N TRP A 175 -19.87 -5.70 -7.87
CA TRP A 175 -19.84 -4.94 -6.62
C TRP A 175 -18.45 -4.90 -5.98
N VAL A 176 -17.57 -5.88 -6.24
CA VAL A 176 -16.23 -5.97 -5.59
C VAL A 176 -15.34 -4.78 -5.98
N PRO A 177 -15.16 -4.43 -7.27
CA PRO A 177 -14.37 -3.25 -7.64
C PRO A 177 -14.98 -1.95 -7.10
N ARG A 178 -16.32 -1.84 -7.11
CA ARG A 178 -17.03 -0.65 -6.61
C ARG A 178 -16.88 -0.49 -5.10
N LEU A 179 -16.93 -1.58 -4.35
CA LEU A 179 -16.72 -1.56 -2.91
C LEU A 179 -15.27 -1.23 -2.57
N SER A 180 -14.29 -1.81 -3.28
CA SER A 180 -12.87 -1.50 -3.07
C SER A 180 -12.60 0.00 -3.28
N LEU A 181 -13.04 0.54 -4.43
CA LEU A 181 -12.92 1.97 -4.73
C LEU A 181 -13.67 2.83 -3.70
N GLY A 182 -14.87 2.41 -3.29
CA GLY A 182 -15.67 3.10 -2.29
C GLY A 182 -15.00 3.16 -0.92
N LEU A 183 -14.37 2.07 -0.45
CA LEU A 183 -13.64 2.04 0.82
C LEU A 183 -12.39 2.93 0.77
N LYS A 184 -11.64 2.89 -0.33
CA LYS A 184 -10.47 3.77 -0.54
C LYS A 184 -10.89 5.25 -0.54
N GLY A 185 -11.96 5.57 -1.26
CA GLY A 185 -12.54 6.91 -1.33
C GLY A 185 -13.08 7.39 0.02
N ALA A 186 -13.75 6.52 0.77
CA ALA A 186 -14.23 6.84 2.12
C ALA A 186 -13.08 7.08 3.10
N GLY A 187 -12.02 6.25 3.03
CA GLY A 187 -10.81 6.45 3.83
C GLY A 187 -10.13 7.78 3.51
N LEU A 188 -9.99 8.11 2.23
CA LEU A 188 -9.49 9.41 1.78
C LEU A 188 -10.36 10.54 2.33
N ALA A 189 -11.68 10.50 2.10
CA ALA A 189 -12.59 11.53 2.57
C ALA A 189 -12.53 11.72 4.10
N ALA A 190 -12.43 10.64 4.87
CA ALA A 190 -12.32 10.68 6.33
C ALA A 190 -11.02 11.36 6.79
N VAL A 191 -9.88 11.01 6.20
CA VAL A 191 -8.58 11.63 6.51
C VAL A 191 -8.58 13.13 6.20
N TRP A 192 -9.13 13.52 5.06
CA TRP A 192 -9.07 14.91 4.59
C TRP A 192 -10.16 15.80 5.18
N SER A 193 -11.20 15.22 5.80
CA SER A 193 -12.23 15.95 6.56
C SER A 193 -11.92 16.06 8.06
N PHE A 194 -10.86 15.39 8.52
CA PHE A 194 -10.38 15.44 9.91
C PHE A 194 -9.61 16.72 10.22
#